data_AF-A0A544TR49-F1
#
_entry.id   AF-A0A544TR49-F1
#
_cell.length_a   1.000
_cell.length_b   1.000
_cell.length_c   1.000
_cell.angle_alpha   90.00
_cell.angle_beta   90.00
_cell.angle_gamma   90.00
#
_symmetry.space_group_name_H-M   'P 1'
#
loop_
_entity.id
_entity.type
_entity.pdbx_description
1 polymer ?
#
loop_
_entity_poly.entity_id
_entity_poly.type
_entity_poly.pdbx_seq_one_letter_code
_entity_poly.pdbx_strand_id
1 'polypeptide(L)'
;MSELQLSGSASLTVKENISSYETSLKSFLEFNNLPTENVLTAVPQRIVVFSNVDNALINLPTEVKSTSNYISKFIAASSAGLFDAALNYLWNETIQELRRRVAQYDLGYFYDTAVASPEKRKSLVDEEDLEKLSDAELIYGAKEIGLISDVGFQHLDYIKYMRNWGSAAHPNQVEITGLQLISWLETCINEVISLPLSNVTLEIRKLLSNVKTNTLTADNAKVIGTFFDTLTNDQINNLLSGFFGIYTRKSTSEQVRDNIKLILPYLWGFTNEEQRHTIGIKYGKYSVNNFVEEEKLAREFLEIVEGQSYIPEKIRATEIDTALDELLIAHRGLNNFYSEPAFAREMKRLIGEGEIPDTIKNKYIESLVEVFLSNGSGITWNAEPVYQELLAKFNNEMALKAILTIFDKRIKALISNSRLRKDQYFKMVSLLKAKVTSKSAQELIDLILEFTGPIDKIELDAKFKRLSEPLLKLL
;
A
#
# COMPACT_ATOMS: atom_id res chain seq x y z
N MET A 1 44.93 -39.30 -3.25
CA MET A 1 44.95 -38.59 -4.55
C MET A 1 44.36 -37.22 -4.28
N SER A 2 45.05 -36.14 -4.65
CA SER A 2 44.52 -34.78 -4.49
C SER A 2 43.29 -34.58 -5.40
N GLU A 3 42.41 -33.64 -5.07
CA GLU A 3 41.24 -33.28 -5.89
C GLU A 3 41.60 -32.98 -7.36
N LEU A 4 42.79 -32.43 -7.60
CA LEU A 4 43.36 -32.21 -8.95
C LEU A 4 43.62 -33.51 -9.75
N GLN A 5 43.92 -34.64 -9.09
CA GLN A 5 44.09 -35.92 -9.79
C GLN A 5 42.74 -36.57 -10.14
N LEU A 6 41.71 -36.37 -9.31
CA LEU A 6 40.35 -36.87 -9.52
C LEU A 6 39.63 -36.12 -10.66
N SER A 7 39.79 -34.79 -10.75
CA SER A 7 39.21 -34.00 -11.84
C SER A 7 39.87 -34.29 -13.20
N GLY A 8 41.19 -34.51 -13.20
CA GLY A 8 41.95 -34.88 -14.40
C GLY A 8 41.55 -36.25 -14.97
N SER A 9 41.33 -37.26 -14.12
CA SER A 9 40.85 -38.58 -14.57
C SER A 9 39.42 -38.55 -15.08
N ALA A 10 38.53 -37.78 -14.43
CA ALA A 10 37.13 -37.67 -14.85
C ALA A 10 37.00 -36.95 -16.21
N SER A 11 37.78 -35.87 -16.44
CA SER A 11 37.79 -35.13 -17.71
C SER A 11 38.27 -35.99 -18.90
N LEU A 12 39.29 -36.82 -18.69
CA LEU A 12 39.78 -37.78 -19.70
C LEU A 12 38.71 -38.82 -20.06
N THR A 13 38.02 -39.39 -19.06
CA THR A 13 36.94 -40.37 -19.28
C THR A 13 35.74 -39.75 -20.02
N VAL A 14 35.37 -38.50 -19.70
CA VAL A 14 34.28 -37.79 -20.39
C VAL A 14 34.63 -37.54 -21.86
N LYS A 15 35.86 -37.13 -22.16
CA LYS A 15 36.34 -36.92 -23.53
C LYS A 15 36.24 -38.20 -24.38
N GLU A 16 36.71 -39.32 -23.84
CA GLU A 16 36.66 -40.61 -24.54
C GLU A 16 35.22 -41.05 -24.80
N ASN A 17 34.34 -40.90 -23.81
CA ASN A 17 32.92 -41.26 -23.93
C ASN A 17 32.17 -40.41 -24.97
N ILE A 18 32.37 -39.09 -24.97
CA ILE A 18 31.73 -38.18 -25.94
C ILE A 18 32.21 -38.50 -27.37
N SER A 19 33.51 -38.75 -27.54
CA SER A 19 34.10 -39.06 -28.85
C SER A 19 33.57 -40.40 -29.39
N SER A 20 33.48 -41.41 -28.53
CA SER A 20 32.92 -42.73 -28.86
C SER A 20 31.44 -42.65 -29.24
N TYR A 21 30.66 -41.87 -28.48
CA TYR A 21 29.25 -41.62 -28.78
C TYR A 21 29.07 -40.93 -30.14
N GLU A 22 29.82 -39.87 -30.43
CA GLU A 22 29.72 -39.18 -31.73
C GLU A 22 30.08 -40.10 -32.89
N THR A 23 31.13 -40.91 -32.75
CA THR A 23 31.52 -41.87 -33.79
C THR A 23 30.41 -42.90 -34.06
N SER A 24 29.79 -43.42 -32.99
CA SER A 24 28.70 -44.38 -33.09
C SER A 24 27.46 -43.76 -33.73
N LEU A 25 27.13 -42.53 -33.35
CA LEU A 25 25.98 -41.80 -33.90
C LEU A 25 26.19 -41.44 -35.37
N LYS A 26 27.37 -40.94 -35.76
CA LYS A 26 27.71 -40.67 -37.18
C LYS A 26 27.59 -41.92 -38.03
N SER A 27 28.13 -43.04 -37.56
CA SER A 27 28.03 -44.34 -38.26
C SER A 27 26.56 -44.76 -38.44
N PHE A 28 25.72 -44.56 -37.42
CA PHE A 28 24.29 -44.84 -37.51
C PHE A 28 23.56 -43.93 -38.49
N LEU A 29 23.86 -42.63 -38.49
CA LEU A 29 23.28 -41.67 -39.43
C LEU A 29 23.68 -41.98 -40.87
N GLU A 30 24.95 -42.26 -41.12
CA GLU A 30 25.47 -42.67 -42.44
C GLU A 30 24.80 -43.95 -42.93
N PHE A 31 24.67 -44.96 -42.06
CA PHE A 31 23.97 -46.20 -42.39
C PHE A 31 22.52 -45.96 -42.84
N ASN A 32 21.86 -44.93 -42.29
CA ASN A 32 20.50 -44.53 -42.65
C ASN A 32 20.44 -43.46 -43.75
N ASN A 33 21.55 -43.10 -44.39
CA ASN A 33 21.66 -42.04 -45.41
C ASN A 33 21.22 -40.65 -44.90
N LEU A 34 21.44 -40.38 -43.62
CA LEU A 34 21.18 -39.08 -43.00
C LEU A 34 22.45 -38.20 -43.00
N PRO A 35 22.32 -36.87 -43.01
CA PRO A 35 23.46 -35.96 -42.91
C PRO A 35 24.26 -36.16 -41.61
N THR A 36 25.58 -35.99 -41.69
CA THR A 36 26.49 -36.05 -40.54
C THR A 36 27.33 -34.79 -40.33
N GLU A 37 27.44 -33.94 -41.35
CA GLU A 37 28.17 -32.68 -41.30
C GLU A 37 27.31 -31.56 -40.71
N ASN A 38 27.90 -30.76 -39.82
CA ASN A 38 27.24 -29.62 -39.15
C ASN A 38 25.93 -29.96 -38.42
N VAL A 39 25.70 -31.23 -38.08
CA VAL A 39 24.51 -31.66 -37.32
C VAL A 39 24.70 -31.41 -35.83
N LEU A 40 25.92 -31.60 -35.33
CA LEU A 40 26.26 -31.46 -33.92
C LEU A 40 27.48 -30.57 -33.77
N THR A 41 27.53 -29.79 -32.70
CA THR A 41 28.71 -28.98 -32.36
C THR A 41 29.93 -29.89 -32.16
N ALA A 42 31.11 -29.46 -32.61
CA ALA A 42 32.31 -30.29 -32.55
C ALA A 42 32.68 -30.76 -31.12
N VAL A 43 33.18 -32.00 -30.98
CA VAL A 43 33.61 -32.61 -29.71
C VAL A 43 34.46 -31.69 -28.82
N PRO A 44 35.47 -30.95 -29.33
CA PRO A 44 36.28 -30.06 -28.50
C PRO A 44 35.45 -29.01 -27.75
N GLN A 45 34.41 -28.45 -28.36
CA GLN A 45 33.53 -27.46 -27.71
C GLN A 45 32.71 -28.10 -26.59
N ARG A 46 32.26 -29.35 -26.77
CA ARG A 46 31.54 -30.09 -25.72
C ARG A 46 32.44 -30.37 -24.54
N ILE A 47 33.69 -30.76 -24.78
CA ILE A 47 34.68 -30.98 -23.71
C ILE A 47 34.92 -29.70 -22.92
N VAL A 48 34.97 -28.54 -23.58
CA VAL A 48 35.06 -27.23 -22.91
C VAL A 48 33.90 -27.02 -21.94
N VAL A 49 32.67 -27.38 -22.32
CA VAL A 49 31.51 -27.30 -21.42
C VAL A 49 31.74 -28.14 -20.16
N PHE A 50 32.07 -29.43 -20.32
CA PHE A 50 32.27 -30.36 -19.21
C PHE A 50 33.50 -30.03 -18.34
N SER A 51 34.49 -29.34 -18.90
CA SER A 51 35.67 -28.93 -18.14
C SER A 51 35.40 -27.71 -17.25
N ASN A 52 34.30 -26.97 -17.48
CA ASN A 52 33.97 -25.74 -16.77
C ASN A 52 32.64 -25.78 -16.02
N VAL A 53 31.81 -26.80 -16.24
CA VAL A 53 30.47 -26.90 -15.67
C VAL A 53 30.46 -26.83 -14.14
N ASP A 54 31.40 -27.50 -13.46
CA ASP A 54 31.44 -27.53 -12.00
C ASP A 54 31.62 -26.12 -11.41
N ASN A 55 32.45 -25.29 -12.08
CA ASN A 55 32.65 -23.90 -11.69
C ASN A 55 31.38 -23.07 -11.92
N ALA A 56 30.72 -23.24 -13.07
CA ALA A 56 29.46 -22.53 -13.35
C ALA A 56 28.34 -22.88 -12.36
N LEU A 57 28.35 -24.11 -11.83
CA LEU A 57 27.36 -24.60 -10.86
C LEU A 57 27.75 -24.30 -9.40
N ILE A 58 28.90 -23.67 -9.11
CA ILE A 58 29.40 -23.55 -7.75
C ILE A 58 28.46 -22.73 -6.84
N ASN A 59 27.85 -21.67 -7.39
CA ASN A 59 26.96 -20.76 -6.67
C ASN A 59 25.50 -21.25 -6.61
N LEU A 60 25.18 -22.36 -7.26
CA LEU A 60 23.82 -22.90 -7.25
C LEU A 60 23.58 -23.67 -5.94
N PRO A 61 22.61 -23.25 -5.09
CA PRO A 61 22.34 -23.92 -3.81
C PRO A 61 21.97 -25.39 -3.98
N THR A 62 22.30 -26.22 -3.00
CA THR A 62 22.07 -27.68 -3.05
C THR A 62 20.60 -28.03 -3.23
N GLU A 63 19.72 -27.28 -2.60
CA GLU A 63 18.27 -27.47 -2.69
C GLU A 63 17.77 -27.23 -4.12
N VAL A 64 18.26 -26.17 -4.77
CA VAL A 64 17.93 -25.83 -6.16
C VAL A 64 18.52 -26.88 -7.11
N LYS A 65 19.80 -27.25 -6.92
CA LYS A 65 20.47 -28.31 -7.71
C LYS A 65 19.65 -29.59 -7.79
N SER A 66 19.06 -30.02 -6.67
CA SER A 66 18.31 -31.28 -6.60
C SER A 66 17.00 -31.28 -7.41
N THR A 67 16.50 -30.11 -7.81
CA THR A 67 15.22 -29.93 -8.50
C THR A 67 15.35 -29.30 -9.90
N SER A 68 16.54 -28.85 -10.30
CA SER A 68 16.81 -28.22 -11.60
C SER A 68 16.84 -29.22 -12.78
N ASN A 69 15.65 -29.65 -13.18
CA ASN A 69 15.45 -30.56 -14.30
C ASN A 69 15.93 -29.99 -15.64
N TYR A 70 15.76 -28.69 -15.90
CA TYR A 70 16.24 -28.12 -17.17
C TYR A 70 17.76 -27.91 -17.18
N ILE A 71 18.42 -27.67 -16.04
CA ILE A 71 19.89 -27.71 -15.97
C ILE A 71 20.39 -29.11 -16.30
N SER A 72 19.73 -30.16 -15.80
CA SER A 72 20.06 -31.54 -16.16
C SER A 72 19.90 -31.80 -17.67
N LYS A 73 18.81 -31.30 -18.28
CA LYS A 73 18.60 -31.37 -19.74
C LYS A 73 19.61 -30.55 -20.54
N PHE A 74 20.01 -29.39 -20.03
CA PHE A 74 21.07 -28.56 -20.62
C PHE A 74 22.39 -29.33 -20.70
N ILE A 75 22.78 -30.03 -19.63
CA ILE A 75 24.01 -30.85 -19.61
C ILE A 75 23.91 -32.01 -20.61
N ALA A 76 22.77 -32.69 -20.67
CA ALA A 76 22.54 -33.78 -21.62
C ALA A 76 22.56 -33.30 -23.09
N ALA A 77 21.93 -32.15 -23.39
CA ALA A 77 21.97 -31.56 -24.72
C ALA A 77 23.39 -31.11 -25.10
N SER A 78 24.14 -30.59 -24.13
CA SER A 78 25.54 -30.18 -24.34
C SER A 78 26.47 -31.36 -24.65
N SER A 79 26.28 -32.53 -24.01
CA SER A 79 27.06 -33.74 -24.36
C SER A 79 26.71 -34.29 -25.74
N ALA A 80 25.43 -34.23 -26.10
CA ALA A 80 24.95 -34.62 -27.43
C ALA A 80 25.44 -33.68 -28.54
N GLY A 81 25.84 -32.44 -28.21
CA GLY A 81 26.28 -31.44 -29.19
C GLY A 81 25.16 -30.59 -29.77
N LEU A 82 24.02 -30.52 -29.07
CA LEU A 82 22.86 -29.71 -29.43
C LEU A 82 22.85 -28.43 -28.58
N PHE A 83 23.77 -27.51 -28.86
CA PHE A 83 23.97 -26.30 -28.05
C PHE A 83 22.79 -25.32 -28.14
N ASP A 84 22.06 -25.32 -29.25
CA ASP A 84 20.80 -24.61 -29.42
C ASP A 84 19.71 -25.14 -28.46
N ALA A 85 19.58 -26.46 -28.35
CA ALA A 85 18.65 -27.10 -27.43
C ALA A 85 19.08 -26.87 -25.97
N ALA A 86 20.39 -26.95 -25.69
CA ALA A 86 20.94 -26.64 -24.38
C ALA A 86 20.57 -25.22 -23.97
N LEU A 87 20.86 -24.22 -24.81
CA LEU A 87 20.53 -22.82 -24.54
C LEU A 87 19.03 -22.60 -24.30
N ASN A 88 18.16 -23.29 -25.05
CA ASN A 88 16.72 -23.26 -24.80
C ASN A 88 16.33 -23.83 -23.43
N TYR A 89 16.94 -24.93 -22.99
CA TYR A 89 16.70 -25.47 -21.64
C TYR A 89 17.18 -24.52 -20.54
N LEU A 90 18.36 -23.92 -20.69
CA LEU A 90 18.85 -22.90 -19.77
C LEU A 90 17.90 -21.71 -19.68
N TRP A 91 17.42 -21.24 -20.83
CA TRP A 91 16.48 -20.13 -20.88
C TRP A 91 15.17 -20.46 -20.18
N ASN A 92 14.63 -21.66 -20.39
CA ASN A 92 13.41 -22.11 -19.72
C ASN A 92 13.57 -22.16 -18.19
N GLU A 93 14.70 -22.69 -17.68
CA GLU A 93 14.99 -22.67 -16.24
C GLU A 93 15.02 -21.21 -15.72
N THR A 94 15.74 -20.34 -16.43
CA THR A 94 15.95 -18.95 -16.04
C THR A 94 14.62 -18.19 -15.95
N ILE A 95 13.78 -18.30 -16.98
CA ILE A 95 12.48 -17.61 -17.03
C ILE A 95 11.51 -18.19 -16.00
N GLN A 96 11.50 -19.51 -15.81
CA GLN A 96 10.67 -20.13 -14.77
C GLN A 96 11.06 -19.63 -13.37
N GLU A 97 12.35 -19.58 -13.08
CA GLU A 97 12.87 -19.09 -11.81
C GLU A 97 12.67 -17.58 -11.63
N LEU A 98 12.68 -16.80 -12.71
CA LEU A 98 12.35 -15.38 -12.69
C LEU A 98 10.88 -15.16 -12.36
N ARG A 99 9.95 -15.90 -12.99
CA ARG A 99 8.51 -15.85 -12.66
C ARG A 99 8.27 -16.22 -11.20
N ARG A 100 8.89 -17.30 -10.71
CA ARG A 100 8.79 -17.74 -9.30
C ARG A 100 9.26 -16.66 -8.33
N ARG A 101 10.26 -15.87 -8.70
CA ARG A 101 10.75 -14.74 -7.91
C ARG A 101 9.83 -13.53 -7.98
N VAL A 102 9.39 -13.14 -9.16
CA VAL A 102 8.45 -12.03 -9.36
C VAL A 102 7.13 -12.27 -8.61
N ALA A 103 6.65 -13.51 -8.56
CA ALA A 103 5.49 -13.91 -7.75
C ALA A 103 5.63 -13.54 -6.26
N GLN A 104 6.85 -13.41 -5.77
CA GLN A 104 7.19 -13.00 -4.40
C GLN A 104 7.33 -11.48 -4.27
N TYR A 105 6.98 -10.69 -5.27
CA TYR A 105 6.96 -9.23 -5.18
C TYR A 105 5.52 -8.73 -5.25
N ASP A 106 5.33 -7.42 -5.16
CA ASP A 106 4.04 -6.83 -5.47
C ASP A 106 3.74 -7.00 -6.96
N LEU A 107 2.88 -7.97 -7.26
CA LEU A 107 2.41 -8.25 -8.61
C LEU A 107 1.68 -7.07 -9.24
N GLY A 108 0.97 -6.25 -8.45
CA GLY A 108 0.30 -5.07 -8.94
C GLY A 108 1.29 -4.08 -9.52
N TYR A 109 2.22 -3.60 -8.68
CA TYR A 109 3.30 -2.71 -9.10
C TYR A 109 4.17 -3.30 -10.21
N PHE A 110 4.52 -4.59 -10.11
CA PHE A 110 5.26 -5.28 -11.15
C PHE A 110 4.53 -5.24 -12.49
N TYR A 111 3.23 -5.55 -12.53
CA TYR A 111 2.46 -5.47 -13.75
C TYR A 111 2.33 -4.03 -14.28
N ASP A 112 2.11 -3.04 -13.41
CA ASP A 112 2.05 -1.62 -13.81
C ASP A 112 3.34 -1.16 -14.49
N THR A 113 4.47 -1.76 -14.11
CA THR A 113 5.78 -1.39 -14.62
C THR A 113 6.22 -2.27 -15.81
N ALA A 114 5.86 -3.55 -15.81
CA ALA A 114 6.27 -4.51 -16.84
C ALA A 114 5.54 -4.31 -18.18
N VAL A 115 4.31 -3.81 -18.17
CA VAL A 115 3.50 -3.62 -19.38
C VAL A 115 3.10 -2.16 -19.59
N ALA A 116 3.49 -1.60 -20.73
CA ALA A 116 3.10 -0.24 -21.12
C ALA A 116 1.63 -0.12 -21.57
N SER A 117 0.99 -1.23 -21.97
CA SER A 117 -0.39 -1.22 -22.48
C SER A 117 -1.41 -1.26 -21.34
N PRO A 118 -2.27 -0.23 -21.18
CA PRO A 118 -3.30 -0.22 -20.14
C PRO A 118 -4.34 -1.33 -20.33
N GLU A 119 -4.58 -1.78 -21.55
CA GLU A 119 -5.53 -2.87 -21.83
C GLU A 119 -4.99 -4.21 -21.37
N LYS A 120 -3.73 -4.51 -21.71
CA LYS A 120 -3.06 -5.75 -21.27
C LYS A 120 -2.97 -5.79 -19.75
N ARG A 121 -2.61 -4.65 -19.13
CA ARG A 121 -2.51 -4.51 -17.67
C ARG A 121 -3.79 -4.91 -16.92
N LYS A 122 -4.98 -4.58 -17.45
CA LYS A 122 -6.28 -4.95 -16.84
C LYS A 122 -6.51 -6.46 -16.76
N SER A 123 -5.84 -7.24 -17.61
CA SER A 123 -5.97 -8.70 -17.67
C SER A 123 -4.96 -9.46 -16.81
N LEU A 124 -4.15 -8.73 -16.03
CA LEU A 124 -3.08 -9.25 -15.16
C LEU A 124 -3.39 -8.91 -13.70
N VAL A 125 -3.62 -9.92 -12.87
CA VAL A 125 -4.09 -9.76 -11.49
C VAL A 125 -3.31 -10.65 -10.54
N ASP A 126 -3.18 -11.94 -10.83
CA ASP A 126 -2.63 -12.95 -9.93
C ASP A 126 -1.34 -13.60 -10.46
N GLU A 127 -0.85 -14.63 -9.79
CA GLU A 127 0.43 -15.29 -10.11
C GLU A 127 0.32 -16.09 -11.43
N GLU A 128 -0.85 -16.65 -11.68
CA GLU A 128 -1.18 -17.40 -12.89
C GLU A 128 -1.08 -16.54 -14.15
N ASP A 129 -1.33 -15.24 -14.02
CA ASP A 129 -1.24 -14.28 -15.11
C ASP A 129 0.21 -13.97 -15.56
N LEU A 130 1.24 -14.36 -14.81
CA LEU A 130 2.64 -14.19 -15.19
C LEU A 130 3.01 -14.93 -16.49
N GLU A 131 2.28 -15.99 -16.83
CA GLU A 131 2.47 -16.73 -18.09
C GLU A 131 2.02 -15.93 -19.32
N LYS A 132 1.17 -14.92 -19.14
CA LYS A 132 0.69 -14.04 -20.23
C LYS A 132 1.71 -12.97 -20.63
N LEU A 133 2.78 -12.80 -19.84
CA LEU A 133 3.87 -11.89 -20.16
C LEU A 133 4.84 -12.54 -21.14
N SER A 134 5.30 -11.74 -22.10
CA SER A 134 6.46 -12.11 -22.91
C SER A 134 7.72 -12.10 -22.04
N ASP A 135 8.71 -12.90 -22.41
CA ASP A 135 10.00 -12.92 -21.71
C ASP A 135 10.65 -11.53 -21.64
N ALA A 136 10.43 -10.69 -22.66
CA ALA A 136 10.93 -9.31 -22.68
C ALA A 136 10.26 -8.42 -21.62
N GLU A 137 8.94 -8.48 -21.51
CA GLU A 137 8.18 -7.74 -20.48
C GLU A 137 8.54 -8.22 -19.08
N LEU A 138 8.69 -9.54 -18.89
CA LEU A 138 9.07 -10.12 -17.61
C LEU A 138 10.46 -9.64 -17.16
N ILE A 139 11.45 -9.67 -18.05
CA ILE A 139 12.82 -9.24 -17.76
C ILE A 139 12.88 -7.73 -17.51
N TYR A 140 12.17 -6.94 -18.33
CA TYR A 140 12.09 -5.49 -18.12
C TYR A 140 11.44 -5.16 -16.78
N GLY A 141 10.29 -5.75 -16.47
CA GLY A 141 9.62 -5.58 -15.18
C GLY A 141 10.51 -5.97 -14.01
N ALA A 142 11.24 -7.09 -14.12
CA ALA A 142 12.17 -7.54 -13.08
C ALA A 142 13.28 -6.52 -12.81
N LYS A 143 13.78 -5.85 -13.85
CA LYS A 143 14.78 -4.79 -13.71
C LYS A 143 14.19 -3.55 -13.04
N GLU A 144 13.02 -3.11 -13.45
CA GLU A 144 12.39 -1.90 -12.90
C GLU A 144 11.98 -2.06 -11.43
N ILE A 145 11.54 -3.25 -11.00
CA ILE A 145 11.27 -3.53 -9.59
C ILE A 145 12.55 -3.79 -8.76
N GLY A 146 13.73 -3.70 -9.39
CA GLY A 146 15.03 -3.93 -8.75
C GLY A 146 15.33 -5.39 -8.40
N LEU A 147 14.61 -6.35 -8.98
CA LEU A 147 14.87 -7.78 -8.79
C LEU A 147 16.16 -8.22 -9.49
N ILE A 148 16.45 -7.66 -10.66
CA ILE A 148 17.70 -7.87 -11.38
C ILE A 148 18.40 -6.53 -11.61
N SER A 149 19.74 -6.55 -11.70
CA SER A 149 20.53 -5.34 -11.97
C SER A 149 20.41 -4.87 -13.42
N ASP A 150 20.78 -3.62 -13.70
CA ASP A 150 20.88 -3.12 -15.09
C ASP A 150 21.82 -3.97 -15.95
N VAL A 151 22.92 -4.44 -15.34
CA VAL A 151 23.90 -5.31 -16.01
C VAL A 151 23.29 -6.69 -16.28
N GLY A 152 22.62 -7.27 -15.28
CA GLY A 152 21.89 -8.53 -15.41
C GLY A 152 20.80 -8.46 -16.49
N PHE A 153 20.08 -7.34 -16.57
CA PHE A 153 19.12 -7.07 -17.64
C PHE A 153 19.78 -7.12 -19.03
N GLN A 154 20.90 -6.43 -19.23
CA GLN A 154 21.62 -6.45 -20.51
C GLN A 154 22.13 -7.84 -20.87
N HIS A 155 22.65 -8.60 -19.89
CA HIS A 155 23.07 -9.97 -20.10
C HIS A 155 21.90 -10.88 -20.52
N LEU A 156 20.78 -10.82 -19.81
CA LEU A 156 19.60 -11.63 -20.13
C LEU A 156 19.01 -11.25 -21.50
N ASP A 157 18.99 -9.97 -21.85
CA ASP A 157 18.51 -9.52 -23.17
C ASP A 157 19.39 -10.05 -24.30
N TYR A 158 20.72 -10.06 -24.12
CA TYR A 158 21.65 -10.67 -25.07
C TYR A 158 21.47 -12.19 -25.17
N ILE A 159 21.33 -12.90 -24.05
CA ILE A 159 21.10 -14.36 -24.05
C ILE A 159 19.79 -14.70 -24.76
N LYS A 160 18.72 -13.94 -24.51
CA LYS A 160 17.43 -14.05 -25.21
C LYS A 160 17.60 -13.87 -26.71
N TYR A 161 18.34 -12.83 -27.12
CA TYR A 161 18.64 -12.57 -28.53
C TYR A 161 19.38 -13.77 -29.15
N MET A 162 20.43 -14.26 -28.50
CA MET A 162 21.22 -15.40 -28.98
C MET A 162 20.39 -16.69 -29.07
N ARG A 163 19.49 -16.94 -28.11
CA ARG A 163 18.54 -18.07 -28.16
C ARG A 163 17.62 -17.96 -29.37
N ASN A 164 16.99 -16.80 -29.56
CA ASN A 164 16.07 -16.58 -30.68
C ASN A 164 16.79 -16.68 -32.03
N TRP A 165 18.03 -16.21 -32.10
CA TRP A 165 18.86 -16.27 -33.31
C TRP A 165 19.35 -17.69 -33.61
N GLY A 166 19.77 -18.45 -32.58
CA GLY A 166 20.28 -19.82 -32.71
C GLY A 166 19.21 -20.87 -33.00
N SER A 167 17.93 -20.55 -32.80
CA SER A 167 16.80 -21.45 -33.04
C SER A 167 16.45 -21.53 -34.53
N ALA A 168 17.32 -22.14 -35.34
CA ALA A 168 17.08 -22.69 -36.69
C ALA A 168 16.44 -21.80 -37.81
N ALA A 169 16.08 -20.54 -37.54
CA ALA A 169 15.42 -19.66 -38.52
C ALA A 169 16.40 -19.03 -39.54
N HIS A 170 17.70 -19.08 -39.26
CA HIS A 170 18.74 -18.50 -40.11
C HIS A 170 19.91 -19.48 -40.30
N PRO A 171 19.98 -20.18 -41.46
CA PRO A 171 20.95 -21.25 -41.71
C PRO A 171 22.44 -20.83 -41.74
N ASN A 172 22.79 -19.57 -41.51
CA ASN A 172 24.13 -19.05 -41.77
C ASN A 172 24.68 -18.21 -40.59
N GLN A 173 25.84 -18.66 -40.09
CA GLN A 173 27.00 -17.88 -39.63
C GLN A 173 27.33 -17.68 -38.14
N VAL A 174 26.53 -18.11 -37.16
CA VAL A 174 26.94 -18.00 -35.74
C VAL A 174 26.90 -19.34 -35.03
N GLU A 175 28.08 -19.89 -34.76
CA GLU A 175 28.27 -21.12 -34.00
C GLU A 175 28.43 -20.79 -32.51
N ILE A 176 27.56 -21.33 -31.67
CA ILE A 176 27.69 -21.19 -30.21
C ILE A 176 28.88 -22.02 -29.75
N THR A 177 29.85 -21.38 -29.12
CA THR A 177 31.03 -22.06 -28.55
C THR A 177 30.75 -22.59 -27.14
N GLY A 178 31.54 -23.57 -26.68
CA GLY A 178 31.40 -24.14 -25.34
C GLY A 178 31.65 -23.11 -24.24
N LEU A 179 32.57 -22.16 -24.46
CA LEU A 179 32.82 -21.06 -23.52
C LEU A 179 31.63 -20.11 -23.42
N GLN A 180 31.00 -19.76 -24.54
CA GLN A 180 29.79 -18.92 -24.53
C GLN A 180 28.66 -19.62 -23.78
N LEU A 181 28.40 -20.89 -24.09
CA LEU A 181 27.32 -21.65 -23.48
C LEU A 181 27.48 -21.75 -21.95
N ILE A 182 28.70 -22.02 -21.47
CA ILE A 182 28.98 -22.06 -20.03
C ILE A 182 28.94 -20.67 -19.38
N SER A 183 29.47 -19.64 -20.04
CA SER A 183 29.41 -18.27 -19.52
C SER A 183 27.95 -17.82 -19.35
N TRP A 184 27.06 -18.20 -20.26
CA TRP A 184 25.63 -17.93 -20.11
C TRP A 184 24.97 -18.74 -18.99
N LEU A 185 25.36 -20.00 -18.79
CA LEU A 185 24.89 -20.80 -17.64
C LEU A 185 25.26 -20.10 -16.32
N GLU A 186 26.52 -19.74 -16.16
CA GLU A 186 27.01 -19.03 -14.97
C GLU A 186 26.27 -17.70 -14.77
N THR A 187 26.09 -16.93 -15.85
CA THR A 187 25.38 -15.65 -15.81
C THR A 187 23.94 -15.81 -15.34
N CYS A 188 23.18 -16.75 -15.93
CA CYS A 188 21.81 -17.03 -15.51
C CYS A 188 21.73 -17.52 -14.05
N ILE A 189 22.72 -18.29 -13.60
CA ILE A 189 22.79 -18.72 -12.20
C ILE A 189 22.99 -17.52 -11.27
N ASN A 190 23.98 -16.69 -11.55
CA ASN A 190 24.34 -15.58 -10.66
C ASN A 190 23.29 -14.46 -10.68
N GLU A 191 22.74 -14.12 -11.85
CA GLU A 191 21.83 -12.98 -12.01
C GLU A 191 20.36 -13.34 -11.72
N VAL A 192 19.98 -14.63 -11.72
CA VAL A 192 18.58 -15.04 -11.54
C VAL A 192 18.44 -16.23 -10.60
N ILE A 193 19.00 -17.40 -10.95
CA ILE A 193 18.63 -18.68 -10.32
C ILE A 193 19.11 -18.78 -8.87
N SER A 194 20.24 -18.14 -8.53
CA SER A 194 20.79 -18.12 -7.17
C SER A 194 20.39 -16.89 -6.35
N LEU A 195 19.68 -15.91 -6.95
CA LEU A 195 19.24 -14.74 -6.21
C LEU A 195 18.41 -15.18 -4.99
N PRO A 196 18.68 -14.63 -3.80
CA PRO A 196 17.94 -14.99 -2.60
C PRO A 196 16.46 -14.66 -2.80
N LEU A 197 15.59 -15.59 -2.41
CA LEU A 197 14.18 -15.25 -2.27
C LEU A 197 14.09 -14.18 -1.17
N SER A 198 13.29 -13.14 -1.40
CA SER A 198 13.03 -12.14 -0.38
C SER A 198 12.41 -12.84 0.83
N ASN A 199 13.20 -13.08 1.88
CA ASN A 199 12.72 -13.63 3.15
C ASN A 199 11.55 -12.77 3.67
N VAL A 200 11.60 -11.46 3.42
CA VAL A 200 10.58 -10.50 3.80
C VAL A 200 9.22 -10.82 3.16
N THR A 201 9.15 -11.15 1.88
CA THR A 201 7.86 -11.49 1.25
C THR A 201 7.31 -12.82 1.76
N LEU A 202 8.17 -13.81 1.99
CA LEU A 202 7.75 -15.06 2.64
C LEU A 202 7.15 -14.80 4.02
N GLU A 203 7.77 -13.92 4.81
CA GLU A 203 7.25 -13.52 6.12
C GLU A 203 5.93 -12.72 6.02
N ILE A 204 5.76 -11.85 5.02
CA ILE A 204 4.47 -11.18 4.76
C ILE A 204 3.37 -12.21 4.42
N ARG A 205 3.66 -13.17 3.53
CA ARG A 205 2.71 -14.25 3.18
C ARG A 205 2.34 -15.09 4.41
N LYS A 206 3.33 -15.45 5.24
CA LYS A 206 3.10 -16.16 6.50
C LYS A 206 2.26 -15.33 7.46
N LEU A 207 2.55 -14.03 7.61
CA LEU A 207 1.77 -13.12 8.45
C LEU A 207 0.31 -13.08 8.01
N LEU A 208 0.03 -12.86 6.72
CA LEU A 208 -1.32 -12.84 6.17
C LEU A 208 -2.06 -14.17 6.37
N SER A 209 -1.36 -15.30 6.27
CA SER A 209 -1.93 -16.62 6.54
C SER A 209 -2.25 -16.79 8.03
N ASN A 210 -1.30 -16.45 8.91
CA ASN A 210 -1.43 -16.58 10.35
C ASN A 210 -2.53 -15.67 10.92
N VAL A 211 -2.73 -14.48 10.36
CA VAL A 211 -3.85 -13.58 10.70
C VAL A 211 -5.20 -14.23 10.38
N LYS A 212 -5.27 -15.12 9.38
CA LYS A 212 -6.50 -15.83 9.02
C LYS A 212 -6.78 -17.06 9.88
N THR A 213 -5.74 -17.72 10.39
CA THR A 213 -5.85 -19.04 11.02
C THR A 213 -5.78 -19.00 12.54
N ASN A 214 -5.00 -18.09 13.11
CA ASN A 214 -4.72 -18.03 14.54
C ASN A 214 -5.54 -16.93 15.23
N THR A 215 -5.68 -16.99 16.55
CA THR A 215 -6.17 -15.84 17.34
C THR A 215 -4.97 -15.05 17.85
N LEU A 216 -4.93 -13.76 17.59
CA LEU A 216 -3.86 -12.88 18.06
C LEU A 216 -4.24 -12.21 19.38
N THR A 217 -3.23 -12.04 20.23
CA THR A 217 -3.32 -11.18 21.42
C THR A 217 -2.68 -9.81 21.13
N ALA A 218 -2.92 -8.84 22.02
CA ALA A 218 -2.28 -7.53 21.93
C ALA A 218 -0.74 -7.62 21.96
N ASP A 219 -0.18 -8.55 22.75
CA ASP A 219 1.27 -8.78 22.80
C ASP A 219 1.80 -9.34 21.47
N ASN A 220 1.05 -10.25 20.83
CA ASN A 220 1.43 -10.75 19.51
C ASN A 220 1.41 -9.62 18.46
N ALA A 221 0.37 -8.79 18.46
CA ALA A 221 0.26 -7.67 17.53
C ALA A 221 1.39 -6.65 17.72
N LYS A 222 1.81 -6.40 18.96
CA LYS A 222 2.96 -5.54 19.26
C LYS A 222 4.27 -6.10 18.70
N VAL A 223 4.50 -7.40 18.82
CA VAL A 223 5.68 -8.07 18.22
C VAL A 223 5.61 -8.02 16.69
N ILE A 224 4.44 -8.24 16.10
CA ILE A 224 4.24 -8.08 14.64
C ILE A 224 4.55 -6.64 14.22
N GLY A 225 4.20 -5.64 15.03
CA GLY A 225 4.50 -4.23 14.75
C GLY A 225 5.98 -3.96 14.48
N THR A 226 6.91 -4.64 15.15
CA THR A 226 8.35 -4.43 14.93
C THR A 226 8.85 -5.00 13.61
N PHE A 227 8.07 -5.88 12.95
CA PHE A 227 8.39 -6.36 11.60
C PHE A 227 8.19 -5.26 10.56
N PHE A 228 7.27 -4.31 10.80
CA PHE A 228 6.97 -3.24 9.84
C PHE A 228 8.14 -2.28 9.61
N ASP A 229 9.01 -2.10 10.61
CA ASP A 229 10.27 -1.34 10.48
C ASP A 229 11.23 -1.93 9.43
N THR A 230 11.07 -3.21 9.08
CA THR A 230 11.94 -3.92 8.13
C THR A 230 11.41 -3.90 6.70
N LEU A 231 10.20 -3.38 6.49
CA LEU A 231 9.50 -3.39 5.20
C LEU A 231 9.79 -2.12 4.41
N THR A 232 9.79 -2.23 3.08
CA THR A 232 9.79 -1.05 2.21
C THR A 232 8.42 -0.35 2.24
N ASN A 233 8.38 0.93 1.85
CA ASN A 233 7.12 1.68 1.79
C ASN A 233 6.06 0.99 0.91
N ASP A 234 6.46 0.42 -0.22
CA ASP A 234 5.53 -0.27 -1.11
C ASP A 234 4.97 -1.54 -0.46
N GLN A 235 5.82 -2.32 0.24
CA GLN A 235 5.36 -3.49 0.99
C GLN A 235 4.37 -3.11 2.10
N ILE A 236 4.63 -2.02 2.83
CA ILE A 236 3.72 -1.49 3.84
C ILE A 236 2.37 -1.08 3.22
N ASN A 237 2.42 -0.31 2.13
CA ASN A 237 1.21 0.19 1.45
C ASN A 237 0.36 -0.96 0.89
N ASN A 238 1.01 -1.97 0.33
CA ASN A 238 0.34 -3.17 -0.17
C ASN A 238 -0.25 -4.01 0.94
N LEU A 239 0.47 -4.17 2.05
CA LEU A 239 -0.04 -4.87 3.22
C LEU A 239 -1.27 -4.16 3.80
N LEU A 240 -1.27 -2.83 3.85
CA LEU A 240 -2.43 -2.03 4.27
C LEU A 240 -3.63 -2.27 3.32
N SER A 241 -3.40 -2.21 2.01
CA SER A 241 -4.44 -2.50 1.02
C SER A 241 -5.00 -3.92 1.16
N GLY A 242 -4.13 -4.90 1.42
CA GLY A 242 -4.49 -6.29 1.65
C GLY A 242 -5.35 -6.45 2.90
N PHE A 243 -4.94 -5.87 4.03
CA PHE A 243 -5.74 -5.88 5.25
C PHE A 243 -7.07 -5.16 5.08
N PHE A 244 -7.11 -4.01 4.41
CA PHE A 244 -8.37 -3.33 4.11
C PHE A 244 -9.31 -4.23 3.31
N GLY A 245 -8.82 -4.85 2.23
CA GLY A 245 -9.62 -5.74 1.39
C GLY A 245 -10.11 -7.00 2.12
N ILE A 246 -9.27 -7.59 2.99
CA ILE A 246 -9.69 -8.70 3.85
C ILE A 246 -10.75 -8.23 4.85
N TYR A 247 -10.52 -7.08 5.49
CA TYR A 247 -11.41 -6.54 6.51
C TYR A 247 -12.79 -6.18 5.95
N THR A 248 -12.88 -5.58 4.77
CA THR A 248 -14.17 -5.15 4.21
C THR A 248 -14.95 -6.28 3.53
N ARG A 249 -14.32 -7.42 3.25
CA ARG A 249 -14.98 -8.56 2.58
C ARG A 249 -16.01 -9.24 3.50
N LYS A 250 -17.25 -9.42 3.00
CA LYS A 250 -18.37 -10.04 3.74
C LYS A 250 -18.07 -11.43 4.29
N SER A 251 -17.30 -12.24 3.55
CA SER A 251 -16.97 -13.61 3.94
C SER A 251 -15.89 -13.71 5.03
N THR A 252 -15.31 -12.59 5.47
CA THR A 252 -14.25 -12.59 6.49
C THR A 252 -14.85 -12.77 7.87
N SER A 253 -14.35 -13.77 8.61
CA SER A 253 -14.81 -14.08 9.96
C SER A 253 -14.45 -12.99 10.98
N GLU A 254 -15.21 -12.93 12.08
CA GLU A 254 -15.02 -11.98 13.16
C GLU A 254 -13.61 -12.07 13.78
N GLN A 255 -13.12 -13.29 14.01
CA GLN A 255 -11.76 -13.53 14.51
C GLN A 255 -10.67 -12.87 13.63
N VAL A 256 -10.80 -12.94 12.30
CA VAL A 256 -9.83 -12.34 11.38
C VAL A 256 -9.92 -10.82 11.42
N ARG A 257 -11.13 -10.27 11.56
CA ARG A 257 -11.32 -8.83 11.74
C ARG A 257 -10.67 -8.37 13.03
N ASP A 258 -10.91 -9.05 14.15
CA ASP A 258 -10.32 -8.71 15.44
C ASP A 258 -8.78 -8.76 15.42
N ASN A 259 -8.20 -9.75 14.75
CA ASN A 259 -6.75 -9.79 14.52
C ASN A 259 -6.25 -8.56 13.76
N ILE A 260 -6.96 -8.16 12.69
CA ILE A 260 -6.60 -6.96 11.93
C ILE A 260 -6.74 -5.71 12.80
N LYS A 261 -7.79 -5.59 13.63
CA LYS A 261 -7.98 -4.45 14.57
C LYS A 261 -6.77 -4.26 15.49
N LEU A 262 -6.16 -5.35 15.96
CA LEU A 262 -4.99 -5.30 16.83
C LEU A 262 -3.72 -4.86 16.08
N ILE A 263 -3.54 -5.30 14.83
CA ILE A 263 -2.35 -5.00 14.02
C ILE A 263 -2.40 -3.59 13.42
N LEU A 264 -3.59 -3.17 13.00
CA LEU A 264 -3.79 -2.02 12.14
C LEU A 264 -3.20 -0.70 12.69
N PRO A 265 -3.30 -0.36 13.99
CA PRO A 265 -2.69 0.84 14.54
C PRO A 265 -1.16 0.89 14.38
N TYR A 266 -0.50 -0.27 14.47
CA TYR A 266 0.96 -0.36 14.26
C TYR A 266 1.31 -0.15 12.80
N LEU A 267 0.56 -0.77 11.87
CA LEU A 267 0.82 -0.65 10.44
C LEU A 267 0.55 0.77 9.92
N TRP A 268 -0.52 1.41 10.39
CA TRP A 268 -0.93 2.73 9.92
C TRP A 268 0.16 3.80 10.10
N GLY A 269 0.97 3.71 11.16
CA GLY A 269 2.07 4.64 11.40
C GLY A 269 3.14 4.65 10.29
N PHE A 270 3.32 3.54 9.59
CA PHE A 270 4.33 3.39 8.52
C PHE A 270 3.80 3.72 7.13
N THR A 271 2.48 3.86 6.96
CA THR A 271 1.87 4.08 5.64
C THR A 271 2.04 5.52 5.20
N ASN A 272 2.25 5.71 3.89
CA ASN A 272 2.38 7.07 3.34
C ASN A 272 1.00 7.75 3.18
N GLU A 273 1.03 9.08 3.04
CA GLU A 273 -0.19 9.90 2.90
C GLU A 273 -1.06 9.51 1.69
N GLU A 274 -0.43 9.23 0.54
CA GLU A 274 -1.14 8.83 -0.69
C GLU A 274 -1.94 7.55 -0.49
N GLN A 275 -1.35 6.57 0.20
CA GLN A 275 -2.01 5.30 0.48
C GLN A 275 -3.16 5.48 1.48
N ARG A 276 -3.01 6.34 2.49
CA ARG A 276 -4.09 6.68 3.43
C ARG A 276 -5.27 7.34 2.71
N HIS A 277 -5.01 8.27 1.79
CA HIS A 277 -6.03 8.83 0.90
C HIS A 277 -6.69 7.77 0.01
N THR A 278 -5.91 6.81 -0.50
CA THR A 278 -6.43 5.69 -1.31
C THR A 278 -7.44 4.85 -0.52
N ILE A 279 -7.19 4.60 0.77
CA ILE A 279 -8.15 3.92 1.65
C ILE A 279 -9.44 4.75 1.80
N GLY A 280 -9.32 6.05 2.03
CA GLY A 280 -10.48 6.96 2.11
C GLY A 280 -11.31 6.99 0.81
N ILE A 281 -10.66 6.99 -0.35
CA ILE A 281 -11.33 6.90 -1.66
C ILE A 281 -12.06 5.56 -1.81
N LYS A 282 -11.48 4.44 -1.35
CA LYS A 282 -12.15 3.13 -1.37
C LYS A 282 -13.42 3.13 -0.50
N TYR A 283 -13.37 3.72 0.69
CA TYR A 283 -14.58 3.96 1.50
C TYR A 283 -15.63 4.78 0.72
N GLY A 284 -15.23 5.90 0.14
CA GLY A 284 -16.14 6.75 -0.62
C GLY A 284 -16.79 6.04 -1.81
N LYS A 285 -16.07 5.12 -2.46
CA LYS A 285 -16.64 4.25 -3.50
C LYS A 285 -17.72 3.32 -2.94
N TYR A 286 -17.56 2.76 -1.74
CA TYR A 286 -18.60 1.93 -1.14
C TYR A 286 -19.87 2.73 -0.85
N SER A 287 -19.71 3.93 -0.31
CA SER A 287 -20.83 4.84 -0.02
C SER A 287 -21.60 5.24 -1.29
N VAL A 288 -20.90 5.71 -2.32
CA VAL A 288 -21.53 6.15 -3.59
C VAL A 288 -22.25 5.01 -4.32
N ASN A 289 -21.74 3.78 -4.22
CA ASN A 289 -22.32 2.61 -4.89
C ASN A 289 -23.31 1.82 -4.02
N ASN A 290 -23.68 2.34 -2.84
CA ASN A 290 -24.64 1.71 -1.92
C ASN A 290 -24.22 0.29 -1.46
N PHE A 291 -22.92 0.07 -1.26
CA PHE A 291 -22.39 -1.16 -0.66
C PHE A 291 -22.44 -1.08 0.87
N VAL A 292 -23.65 -1.15 1.44
CA VAL A 292 -23.95 -0.80 2.85
C VAL A 292 -23.09 -1.56 3.88
N GLU A 293 -22.86 -2.86 3.70
CA GLU A 293 -22.06 -3.64 4.65
C GLU A 293 -20.57 -3.29 4.55
N GLU A 294 -20.03 -3.25 3.33
CA GLU A 294 -18.64 -2.88 3.07
C GLU A 294 -18.33 -1.45 3.50
N GLU A 295 -19.28 -0.52 3.31
CA GLU A 295 -19.19 0.86 3.79
C GLU A 295 -19.07 0.90 5.31
N LYS A 296 -19.94 0.19 6.04
CA LYS A 296 -19.87 0.11 7.51
C LYS A 296 -18.53 -0.43 8.01
N LEU A 297 -18.01 -1.45 7.34
CA LEU A 297 -16.73 -2.06 7.71
C LEU A 297 -15.54 -1.18 7.36
N ALA A 298 -15.57 -0.52 6.20
CA ALA A 298 -14.55 0.44 5.80
C ALA A 298 -14.55 1.67 6.73
N ARG A 299 -15.72 2.06 7.22
CA ARG A 299 -15.87 3.11 8.24
C ARG A 299 -15.22 2.71 9.56
N GLU A 300 -15.54 1.53 10.06
CA GLU A 300 -14.93 0.98 11.28
C GLU A 300 -13.39 0.88 11.13
N PHE A 301 -12.90 0.46 9.97
CA PHE A 301 -11.47 0.39 9.66
C PHE A 301 -10.78 1.75 9.83
N LEU A 302 -11.36 2.82 9.26
CA LEU A 302 -10.83 4.18 9.40
C LEU A 302 -10.94 4.69 10.84
N GLU A 303 -11.96 4.28 11.59
CA GLU A 303 -12.12 4.69 13.00
C GLU A 303 -11.06 4.12 13.93
N ILE A 304 -10.64 2.88 13.70
CA ILE A 304 -9.59 2.22 14.49
C ILE A 304 -8.25 2.98 14.41
N VAL A 305 -7.99 3.64 13.28
CA VAL A 305 -6.73 4.36 13.01
C VAL A 305 -6.87 5.88 13.06
N GLU A 306 -8.03 6.38 13.49
CA GLU A 306 -8.34 7.82 13.51
C GLU A 306 -8.16 8.48 12.11
N GLY A 307 -8.46 7.73 11.05
CA GLY A 307 -8.24 8.09 9.64
C GLY A 307 -9.42 8.76 8.94
N GLN A 308 -10.42 9.28 9.67
CA GLN A 308 -11.62 9.89 9.08
C GLN A 308 -11.31 11.13 8.24
N SER A 309 -10.18 11.80 8.50
CA SER A 309 -9.71 12.95 7.71
C SER A 309 -9.42 12.61 6.24
N TYR A 310 -9.11 11.35 5.94
CA TYR A 310 -8.79 10.89 4.59
C TYR A 310 -10.03 10.59 3.74
N ILE A 311 -11.24 10.64 4.34
CA ILE A 311 -12.51 10.49 3.61
C ILE A 311 -12.66 11.64 2.61
N PRO A 312 -13.12 11.38 1.36
CA PRO A 312 -13.34 12.43 0.37
C PRO A 312 -14.21 13.57 0.91
N GLU A 313 -13.74 14.80 0.71
CA GLU A 313 -14.31 16.00 1.33
C GLU A 313 -15.83 16.12 1.17
N LYS A 314 -16.36 15.87 -0.04
CA LYS A 314 -17.81 15.95 -0.31
C LYS A 314 -18.63 14.94 0.48
N ILE A 315 -18.13 13.73 0.64
CA ILE A 315 -18.80 12.66 1.38
C ILE A 315 -18.76 13.03 2.87
N ARG A 316 -17.58 13.39 3.37
CA ARG A 316 -17.40 13.83 4.76
C ARG A 316 -18.27 15.05 5.09
N ALA A 317 -18.35 16.04 4.20
CA ALA A 317 -19.21 17.20 4.37
C ALA A 317 -20.69 16.80 4.49
N THR A 318 -21.16 15.89 3.64
CA THR A 318 -22.55 15.40 3.66
C THR A 318 -22.88 14.63 4.95
N GLU A 319 -21.97 13.79 5.42
CA GLU A 319 -22.14 13.04 6.67
C GLU A 319 -22.18 13.98 7.88
N ILE A 320 -21.25 14.95 7.94
CA ILE A 320 -21.21 15.96 9.01
C ILE A 320 -22.49 16.81 8.97
N ASP A 321 -22.93 17.22 7.79
CA ASP A 321 -24.15 18.02 7.61
C ASP A 321 -25.40 17.31 8.16
N THR A 322 -25.53 16.03 7.85
CA THR A 322 -26.63 15.18 8.30
C THR A 322 -26.59 15.01 9.83
N ALA A 323 -25.41 14.71 10.39
CA ALA A 323 -25.26 14.54 11.83
C ALA A 323 -25.47 15.85 12.61
N LEU A 324 -25.13 17.01 12.03
CA LEU A 324 -25.47 18.32 12.59
C LEU A 324 -26.98 18.54 12.65
N ASP A 325 -27.70 18.19 11.59
CA ASP A 325 -29.17 18.32 11.58
C ASP A 325 -29.83 17.41 12.61
N GLU A 326 -29.38 16.16 12.72
CA GLU A 326 -29.85 15.21 13.74
C GLU A 326 -29.56 15.72 15.16
N LEU A 327 -28.34 16.24 15.40
CA LEU A 327 -27.96 16.82 16.68
C LEU A 327 -28.86 18.02 17.04
N LEU A 328 -29.11 18.92 16.09
CA LEU A 328 -29.96 20.09 16.32
C LEU A 328 -31.43 19.70 16.57
N ILE A 329 -31.93 18.69 15.86
CA ILE A 329 -33.27 18.13 16.10
C ILE A 329 -33.35 17.57 17.53
N ALA A 330 -32.36 16.77 17.94
CA ALA A 330 -32.31 16.22 19.29
C ALA A 330 -32.21 17.32 20.36
N HIS A 331 -31.39 18.34 20.12
CA HIS A 331 -31.20 19.47 21.02
C HIS A 331 -32.49 20.29 21.24
N ARG A 332 -33.24 20.53 20.16
CA ARG A 332 -34.50 21.31 20.19
C ARG A 332 -35.71 20.49 20.64
N GLY A 333 -35.56 19.17 20.80
CA GLY A 333 -36.61 18.27 21.26
C GLY A 333 -36.92 18.40 22.76
N LEU A 334 -38.09 17.92 23.18
CA LEU A 334 -38.54 17.95 24.57
C LEU A 334 -37.68 17.08 25.51
N ASN A 335 -37.08 16.00 24.98
CA ASN A 335 -36.27 15.04 25.73
C ASN A 335 -34.75 15.23 25.48
N ASN A 336 -34.32 16.43 25.13
CA ASN A 336 -32.94 16.72 24.72
C ASN A 336 -31.89 16.23 25.73
N PHE A 337 -32.11 16.40 27.03
CA PHE A 337 -31.17 15.98 28.07
C PHE A 337 -30.81 14.49 28.02
N TYR A 338 -31.70 13.66 27.45
CA TYR A 338 -31.48 12.23 27.28
C TYR A 338 -30.95 11.87 25.89
N SER A 339 -31.49 12.48 24.83
CA SER A 339 -31.16 12.12 23.43
C SER A 339 -29.87 12.78 22.92
N GLU A 340 -29.65 14.04 23.25
CA GLU A 340 -28.55 14.87 22.75
C GLU A 340 -27.15 14.28 22.98
N PRO A 341 -26.82 13.64 24.13
CA PRO A 341 -25.48 13.10 24.37
C PRO A 341 -25.03 12.05 23.35
N ALA A 342 -25.96 11.26 22.79
CA ALA A 342 -25.62 10.26 21.78
C ALA A 342 -25.15 10.92 20.48
N PHE A 343 -25.91 11.91 20.00
CA PHE A 343 -25.58 12.68 18.80
C PHE A 343 -24.32 13.53 18.96
N ALA A 344 -24.08 14.09 20.16
CA ALA A 344 -22.85 14.83 20.44
C ALA A 344 -21.60 13.95 20.29
N ARG A 345 -21.63 12.71 20.82
CA ARG A 345 -20.53 11.75 20.68
C ARG A 345 -20.34 11.31 19.24
N GLU A 346 -21.43 11.12 18.51
CA GLU A 346 -21.37 10.77 17.09
C GLU A 346 -20.71 11.89 16.27
N MET A 347 -21.09 13.14 16.53
CA MET A 347 -20.42 14.31 15.93
C MET A 347 -18.92 14.32 16.23
N LYS A 348 -18.51 14.06 17.48
CA LYS A 348 -17.09 13.97 17.84
C LYS A 348 -16.35 12.88 17.05
N ARG A 349 -16.97 11.70 16.90
CA ARG A 349 -16.43 10.58 16.11
C ARG A 349 -16.28 10.92 14.63
N LEU A 350 -17.28 11.57 14.04
CA LEU A 350 -17.29 12.02 12.64
C LEU A 350 -16.21 13.06 12.33
N ILE A 351 -16.00 14.02 13.25
CA ILE A 351 -15.00 15.06 13.06
C ILE A 351 -13.57 14.47 13.09
N GLY A 352 -13.28 13.60 14.06
CA GLY A 352 -11.93 13.02 14.23
C GLY A 352 -10.86 14.10 14.41
N GLU A 353 -9.66 13.88 13.85
CA GLU A 353 -8.53 14.83 13.86
C GLU A 353 -8.43 15.70 12.60
N GLY A 354 -9.32 15.52 11.62
CA GLY A 354 -9.27 16.22 10.33
C GLY A 354 -9.89 17.62 10.36
N GLU A 355 -9.44 18.51 9.47
CA GLU A 355 -10.04 19.84 9.29
C GLU A 355 -11.50 19.77 8.84
N ILE A 356 -12.31 20.77 9.21
CA ILE A 356 -13.72 20.83 8.82
C ILE A 356 -13.85 21.30 7.36
N PRO A 357 -14.59 20.59 6.48
CA PRO A 357 -14.81 21.04 5.11
C PRO A 357 -15.39 22.45 5.03
N ASP A 358 -14.85 23.27 4.13
CA ASP A 358 -15.22 24.70 4.03
C ASP A 358 -16.70 24.91 3.74
N THR A 359 -17.31 24.00 2.97
CA THR A 359 -18.72 24.04 2.57
C THR A 359 -19.69 23.97 3.74
N ILE A 360 -19.32 23.30 4.84
CA ILE A 360 -20.16 23.13 6.03
C ILE A 360 -19.61 23.85 7.27
N LYS A 361 -18.44 24.51 7.15
CA LYS A 361 -17.73 25.16 8.25
C LYS A 361 -18.61 26.16 9.02
N ASN A 362 -19.36 27.03 8.32
CA ASN A 362 -20.23 28.00 8.97
C ASN A 362 -21.39 27.32 9.73
N LYS A 363 -22.07 26.34 9.11
CA LYS A 363 -23.14 25.57 9.76
C LYS A 363 -22.62 24.80 10.97
N TYR A 364 -21.41 24.25 10.90
CA TYR A 364 -20.76 23.58 12.02
C TYR A 364 -20.51 24.52 13.20
N ILE A 365 -19.94 25.71 12.94
CA ILE A 365 -19.70 26.73 13.98
C ILE A 365 -21.03 27.15 14.63
N GLU A 366 -22.02 27.54 13.83
CA GLU A 366 -23.32 28.02 14.32
C GLU A 366 -24.06 26.94 15.12
N SER A 367 -24.06 25.70 14.63
CA SER A 367 -24.67 24.56 15.32
C SER A 367 -23.99 24.29 16.66
N LEU A 368 -22.65 24.30 16.72
CA LEU A 368 -21.93 24.06 17.97
C LEU A 368 -22.14 25.19 18.98
N VAL A 369 -22.19 26.44 18.53
CA VAL A 369 -22.55 27.57 19.40
C VAL A 369 -23.95 27.35 19.95
N GLU A 370 -24.94 27.03 19.11
CA GLU A 370 -26.32 26.83 19.56
C GLU A 370 -26.44 25.75 20.62
N VAL A 371 -25.87 24.56 20.40
CA VAL A 371 -25.98 23.45 21.35
C VAL A 371 -25.24 23.73 22.66
N PHE A 372 -24.08 24.42 22.59
CA PHE A 372 -23.31 24.80 23.77
C PHE A 372 -24.04 25.82 24.64
N LEU A 373 -24.81 26.73 24.03
CA LEU A 373 -25.61 27.71 24.77
C LEU A 373 -26.73 27.07 25.59
N SER A 374 -27.06 25.79 25.36
CA SER A 374 -28.17 25.04 25.93
C SER A 374 -29.56 25.46 25.42
N ASN A 375 -30.57 24.63 25.73
CA ASN A 375 -31.97 24.93 25.47
C ASN A 375 -32.59 25.93 26.47
N GLY A 376 -31.78 26.51 27.38
CA GLY A 376 -32.21 27.52 28.36
C GLY A 376 -32.98 27.00 29.56
N SER A 377 -33.40 25.72 29.54
CA SER A 377 -34.05 25.03 30.67
C SER A 377 -33.04 24.32 31.57
N GLY A 378 -31.82 24.05 31.08
CA GLY A 378 -30.77 23.37 31.80
C GLY A 378 -29.59 23.01 30.89
N ILE A 379 -28.50 22.51 31.48
CA ILE A 379 -27.31 22.06 30.73
C ILE A 379 -27.37 20.53 30.60
N THR A 380 -27.17 20.02 29.39
CA THR A 380 -27.01 18.58 29.16
C THR A 380 -25.61 18.13 29.62
N TRP A 381 -25.46 17.78 30.91
CA TRP A 381 -24.16 17.47 31.53
C TRP A 381 -23.35 16.37 30.83
N ASN A 382 -24.02 15.42 30.18
CA ASN A 382 -23.35 14.32 29.45
C ASN A 382 -22.87 14.72 28.04
N ALA A 383 -23.36 15.84 27.49
CA ALA A 383 -22.97 16.36 26.17
C ALA A 383 -21.97 17.52 26.30
N GLU A 384 -22.05 18.29 27.38
CA GLU A 384 -21.21 19.46 27.65
C GLU A 384 -19.69 19.19 27.53
N PRO A 385 -19.10 18.12 28.12
CA PRO A 385 -17.67 17.83 27.94
C PRO A 385 -17.31 17.59 26.47
N VAL A 386 -18.18 16.92 25.72
CA VAL A 386 -17.97 16.63 24.29
C VAL A 386 -17.91 17.92 23.48
N TYR A 387 -18.81 18.86 23.75
CA TYR A 387 -18.79 20.16 23.08
C TYR A 387 -17.56 21.00 23.45
N GLN A 388 -17.10 20.94 24.71
CA GLN A 388 -15.86 21.63 25.11
C GLN A 388 -14.65 21.08 24.35
N GLU A 389 -14.56 19.77 24.15
CA GLU A 389 -13.51 19.15 23.34
C GLU A 389 -13.60 19.57 21.87
N LEU A 390 -14.80 19.63 21.29
CA LEU A 390 -15.02 20.09 19.92
C LEU A 390 -14.65 21.57 19.75
N LEU A 391 -15.05 22.43 20.68
CA LEU A 391 -14.67 23.86 20.69
C LEU A 391 -13.17 24.04 20.88
N ALA A 392 -12.51 23.18 21.67
CA ALA A 392 -11.06 23.23 21.86
C ALA A 392 -10.28 22.94 20.57
N LYS A 393 -10.88 22.26 19.59
CA LYS A 393 -10.30 22.02 18.26
C LYS A 393 -10.44 23.20 17.30
N PHE A 394 -11.16 24.26 17.66
CA PHE A 394 -11.32 25.42 16.77
C PHE A 394 -9.98 26.11 16.54
N ASN A 395 -9.71 26.43 15.26
CA ASN A 395 -8.62 27.31 14.87
C ASN A 395 -9.01 28.78 15.14
N ASN A 396 -8.06 29.71 14.90
CA ASN A 396 -8.27 31.13 15.15
C ASN A 396 -9.50 31.71 14.42
N GLU A 397 -9.71 31.33 13.15
CA GLU A 397 -10.84 31.81 12.34
C GLU A 397 -12.18 31.32 12.92
N MET A 398 -12.30 30.01 13.19
CA MET A 398 -13.51 29.40 13.73
C MET A 398 -13.83 29.94 15.13
N ALA A 399 -12.81 30.10 15.97
CA ALA A 399 -12.95 30.68 17.31
C ALA A 399 -13.48 32.12 17.24
N LEU A 400 -12.92 32.94 16.35
CA LEU A 400 -13.37 34.32 16.16
C LEU A 400 -14.80 34.37 15.61
N LYS A 401 -15.14 33.55 14.60
CA LYS A 401 -16.51 33.42 14.08
C LYS A 401 -17.50 33.02 15.17
N ALA A 402 -17.16 32.03 15.99
CA ALA A 402 -18.00 31.57 17.09
C ALA A 402 -18.25 32.68 18.13
N ILE A 403 -17.24 33.48 18.48
CA ILE A 403 -17.40 34.62 19.41
C ILE A 403 -18.27 35.70 18.78
N LEU A 404 -18.06 36.01 17.49
CA LEU A 404 -18.81 37.04 16.78
C LEU A 404 -20.26 36.64 16.46
N THR A 405 -20.71 35.42 16.79
CA THR A 405 -22.14 35.05 16.75
C THR A 405 -23.02 35.92 17.65
N ILE A 406 -22.47 36.71 18.58
CA ILE A 406 -23.24 37.72 19.33
C ILE A 406 -23.93 38.76 18.43
N PHE A 407 -23.43 38.97 17.21
CA PHE A 407 -24.05 39.83 16.20
C PHE A 407 -25.16 39.12 15.41
N ASP A 408 -25.24 37.80 15.49
CA ASP A 408 -26.35 37.06 14.91
C ASP A 408 -27.63 37.32 15.70
N LYS A 409 -28.69 37.74 15.00
CA LYS A 409 -29.97 38.15 15.62
C LYS A 409 -30.59 37.04 16.45
N ARG A 410 -30.47 35.78 16.02
CA ARG A 410 -31.05 34.63 16.71
C ARG A 410 -30.26 34.33 17.96
N ILE A 411 -28.93 34.24 17.88
CA ILE A 411 -28.07 33.96 19.04
C ILE A 411 -28.20 35.07 20.09
N LYS A 412 -28.20 36.33 19.66
CA LYS A 412 -28.43 37.49 20.53
C LYS A 412 -29.76 37.40 21.27
N ALA A 413 -30.84 37.02 20.59
CA ALA A 413 -32.15 36.82 21.21
C ALA A 413 -32.13 35.67 22.25
N LEU A 414 -31.46 34.56 21.94
CA LEU A 414 -31.33 33.42 22.87
C LEU A 414 -30.60 33.82 24.16
N ILE A 415 -29.47 34.51 24.04
CA ILE A 415 -28.64 34.93 25.17
C ILE A 415 -29.35 36.01 26.02
N SER A 416 -30.09 36.93 25.38
CA SER A 416 -30.79 38.00 26.09
C SER A 416 -31.98 37.50 26.92
N ASN A 417 -32.63 36.42 26.48
CA ASN A 417 -33.84 35.89 27.10
C ASN A 417 -33.57 34.85 28.21
N SER A 418 -32.32 34.43 28.41
CA SER A 418 -31.98 33.40 29.41
C SER A 418 -30.62 33.65 30.04
N ARG A 419 -30.61 33.80 31.37
CA ARG A 419 -29.38 33.92 32.15
C ARG A 419 -28.45 32.73 31.95
N LEU A 420 -28.99 31.51 31.88
CA LEU A 420 -28.20 30.32 31.65
C LEU A 420 -27.45 30.37 30.31
N ARG A 421 -28.16 30.76 29.24
CA ARG A 421 -27.56 30.91 27.92
C ARG A 421 -26.51 32.02 27.88
N LYS A 422 -26.77 33.12 28.59
CA LYS A 422 -25.78 34.18 28.80
C LYS A 422 -24.52 33.60 29.44
N ASP A 423 -24.64 32.93 30.59
CA ASP A 423 -23.50 32.35 31.31
C ASP A 423 -22.73 31.34 30.45
N GLN A 424 -23.43 30.50 29.66
CA GLN A 424 -22.81 29.59 28.71
C GLN A 424 -22.08 30.30 27.57
N TYR A 425 -22.62 31.39 27.04
CA TYR A 425 -21.92 32.20 26.05
C TYR A 425 -20.60 32.75 26.61
N PHE A 426 -20.62 33.33 27.83
CA PHE A 426 -19.41 33.81 28.49
C PHE A 426 -18.37 32.70 28.73
N LYS A 427 -18.85 31.51 29.11
CA LYS A 427 -17.99 30.32 29.25
C LYS A 427 -17.35 29.94 27.93
N MET A 428 -18.11 29.90 26.83
CA MET A 428 -17.61 29.63 25.49
C MET A 428 -16.55 30.64 25.07
N VAL A 429 -16.83 31.94 25.22
CA VAL A 429 -15.90 33.03 24.91
C VAL A 429 -14.61 32.88 25.70
N SER A 430 -14.70 32.52 26.99
CA SER A 430 -13.53 32.28 27.84
C SER A 430 -12.69 31.10 27.36
N LEU A 431 -13.32 30.00 26.94
CA LEU A 431 -12.63 28.83 26.37
C LEU A 431 -11.91 29.17 25.05
N LEU A 432 -12.57 29.95 24.20
CA LEU A 432 -12.06 30.31 22.88
C LEU A 432 -11.04 31.47 22.91
N LYS A 433 -11.01 32.28 23.97
CA LYS A 433 -10.06 33.40 24.12
C LYS A 433 -8.61 33.00 23.86
N ALA A 434 -8.20 31.84 24.38
CA ALA A 434 -6.83 31.32 24.20
C ALA A 434 -6.47 30.95 22.75
N LYS A 435 -7.47 30.78 21.88
CA LYS A 435 -7.30 30.43 20.46
C LYS A 435 -7.18 31.65 19.55
N VAL A 436 -7.57 32.83 20.03
CA VAL A 436 -7.57 34.07 19.25
C VAL A 436 -6.26 34.81 19.45
N THR A 437 -5.52 35.02 18.35
CA THR A 437 -4.17 35.60 18.40
C THR A 437 -4.14 37.12 18.18
N SER A 438 -5.15 37.68 17.51
CA SER A 438 -5.20 39.10 17.19
C SER A 438 -5.42 39.94 18.45
N LYS A 439 -4.54 40.91 18.70
CA LYS A 439 -4.64 41.82 19.85
C LYS A 439 -5.96 42.60 19.86
N SER A 440 -6.42 43.10 18.70
CA SER A 440 -7.69 43.81 18.59
C SER A 440 -8.90 42.90 18.89
N ALA A 441 -8.81 41.61 18.54
CA ALA A 441 -9.84 40.64 18.86
C ALA A 441 -9.80 40.24 20.35
N GLN A 442 -8.62 40.12 20.95
CA GLN A 442 -8.49 39.90 22.39
C GLN A 442 -9.06 41.07 23.20
N GLU A 443 -8.80 42.32 22.79
CA GLU A 443 -9.40 43.52 23.39
C GLU A 443 -10.93 43.53 23.28
N LEU A 444 -11.49 43.06 22.15
CA LEU A 444 -12.93 42.89 21.97
C LEU A 444 -13.48 41.81 22.91
N ILE A 445 -12.79 40.68 23.01
CA ILE A 445 -13.15 39.55 23.89
C ILE A 445 -13.16 39.97 25.35
N ASP A 446 -12.15 40.72 25.79
CA ASP A 446 -12.08 41.25 27.16
C ASP A 446 -13.25 42.19 27.44
N LEU A 447 -13.58 43.07 26.49
CA LEU A 447 -14.75 43.94 26.61
C LEU A 447 -16.05 43.12 26.72
N ILE A 448 -16.19 42.06 25.92
CA ILE A 448 -17.34 41.14 26.03
C ILE A 448 -17.39 40.55 27.44
N LEU A 449 -16.30 39.95 27.92
CA LEU A 449 -16.22 39.26 29.22
C LEU A 449 -16.46 40.20 30.43
N GLU A 450 -16.04 41.45 30.33
CA GLU A 450 -16.22 42.48 31.37
C GLU A 450 -17.59 43.20 31.28
N PHE A 451 -18.39 42.94 30.24
CA PHE A 451 -19.64 43.65 30.02
C PHE A 451 -20.72 43.27 31.04
N THR A 452 -21.05 44.21 31.92
CA THR A 452 -22.04 44.03 33.00
C THR A 452 -23.47 44.41 32.60
N GLY A 453 -23.65 45.04 31.44
CA GLY A 453 -24.97 45.52 30.96
C GLY A 453 -25.88 44.44 30.36
N PRO A 454 -27.08 44.84 29.90
CA PRO A 454 -27.94 44.00 29.07
C PRO A 454 -27.23 43.69 27.74
N ILE A 455 -26.98 42.41 27.48
CA ILE A 455 -26.13 41.95 26.37
C ILE A 455 -26.70 42.33 25.00
N ASP A 456 -28.01 42.49 24.91
CA ASP A 456 -28.73 43.04 23.75
C ASP A 456 -28.29 44.47 23.37
N LYS A 457 -27.74 45.20 24.34
CA LYS A 457 -27.28 46.59 24.21
C LYS A 457 -25.76 46.74 24.07
N ILE A 458 -25.00 45.66 24.02
CA ILE A 458 -23.53 45.71 23.91
C ILE A 458 -23.05 46.50 22.67
N GLU A 459 -23.83 46.47 21.59
CA GLU A 459 -23.58 47.23 20.36
C GLU A 459 -23.69 48.76 20.51
N LEU A 460 -24.33 49.24 21.57
CA LEU A 460 -24.41 50.67 21.89
C LEU A 460 -23.12 51.18 22.54
N ASP A 461 -22.24 50.28 23.01
CA ASP A 461 -20.92 50.65 23.49
C ASP A 461 -20.03 51.10 22.31
N ALA A 462 -19.60 52.35 22.35
CA ALA A 462 -18.81 52.95 21.27
C ALA A 462 -17.45 52.28 21.09
N LYS A 463 -16.84 51.75 22.16
CA LYS A 463 -15.56 51.03 22.11
C LYS A 463 -15.77 49.64 21.53
N PHE A 464 -16.84 48.93 21.89
CA PHE A 464 -17.21 47.65 21.30
C PHE A 464 -17.44 47.79 19.79
N LYS A 465 -18.26 48.76 19.36
CA LYS A 465 -18.58 48.99 17.94
C LYS A 465 -17.33 49.28 17.09
N ARG A 466 -16.42 50.10 17.62
CA ARG A 466 -15.15 50.43 16.93
C ARG A 466 -14.25 49.21 16.74
N LEU A 467 -14.22 48.30 17.71
CA LEU A 467 -13.39 47.10 17.68
C LEU A 467 -14.00 45.96 16.86
N SER A 468 -15.34 45.87 16.78
CA SER A 468 -16.03 44.81 16.04
C SER A 468 -16.17 45.08 14.54
N GLU A 469 -16.36 46.34 14.12
CA GLU A 469 -16.55 46.69 12.69
C GLU A 469 -15.42 46.20 11.75
N PRO A 470 -14.12 46.28 12.10
CA PRO A 470 -13.06 45.75 11.25
C PRO A 470 -13.03 44.21 11.23
N LEU A 471 -13.38 43.58 12.35
CA LEU A 471 -13.34 42.12 12.50
C LEU A 471 -14.50 41.43 11.78
N LEU A 472 -15.67 42.05 11.76
CA LEU A 472 -16.84 41.56 11.00
C LEU A 472 -16.62 41.57 9.49
N LYS A 473 -15.70 42.39 8.97
CA LYS A 473 -15.32 42.42 7.55
C LYS A 473 -14.32 41.32 7.16
N LEU A 474 -13.75 40.63 8.15
CA LEU A 474 -12.79 39.53 7.97
C LEU A 474 -13.45 38.15 8.08
N LEU A 475 -14.72 38.11 8.51
CA LEU A 475 -15.55 36.89 8.53
C LEU A 475 -16.21 36.65 7.17
#